data_AF-A0A855KIL2-F1
#
_entry.id   AF-A0A855KIL2-F1
#
_cell.length_a   1.000
_cell.length_b   1.000
_cell.length_c   1.000
_cell.angle_alpha   90.00
_cell.angle_beta   90.00
_cell.angle_gamma   90.00
#
_symmetry.space_group_name_H-M   'P 1'
#
loop_
_entity.id
_entity.type
_entity.pdbx_description
1 polymer ?
#
loop_
_entity_poly.entity_id
_entity_poly.type
_entity_poly.pdbx_seq_one_letter_code
_entity_poly.pdbx_strand_id
1 'polypeptide(L)'
;MFGLSEVVAVAKEPVRYLSSRSKFFSLAPTGLSNAQWAELMDLLRVEQGWTDTQLGKHIGISISMIRQCRIQMRPLPPAAKVRILAAMGVEMTRSSLIAALPTAVKEAVVAADGQSSFVRRTLIYGFFDRLDAGEDADVVAGFFDGLATIAGVDLVCLAERLGLSLTELTDLRDGRRPIPFLVKVSITESFAAQDMGPLILSLLPTA
;
A
#
# COMPACT_ATOMS: atom_id res chain seq x y z
N MET A 1 18.19 -61.33 34.11
CA MET A 1 17.43 -60.22 34.73
C MET A 1 17.52 -59.03 33.79
N PHE A 2 16.42 -58.70 33.11
CA PHE A 2 16.31 -57.57 32.19
C PHE A 2 15.98 -56.30 33.00
N GLY A 3 16.90 -55.34 33.04
CA GLY A 3 16.67 -54.02 33.63
C GLY A 3 16.19 -53.06 32.56
N LEU A 4 14.95 -52.58 32.71
CA LEU A 4 14.27 -51.67 31.81
C LEU A 4 14.99 -50.30 31.76
N SER A 5 15.23 -49.84 30.54
CA SER A 5 15.76 -48.51 30.23
C SER A 5 14.64 -47.49 30.42
N GLU A 6 14.68 -46.72 31.50
CA GLU A 6 13.82 -45.52 31.63
C GLU A 6 14.38 -44.41 30.72
N VAL A 7 13.72 -44.24 29.58
CA VAL A 7 13.90 -43.06 28.73
C VAL A 7 13.29 -41.88 29.47
N VAL A 8 14.13 -41.09 30.13
CA VAL A 8 13.73 -39.81 30.71
C VAL A 8 13.16 -38.94 29.59
N ALA A 9 11.87 -38.67 29.67
CA ALA A 9 11.17 -37.79 28.76
C ALA A 9 11.83 -36.41 28.81
N VAL A 10 12.48 -36.04 27.70
CA VAL A 10 12.98 -34.68 27.47
C VAL A 10 11.79 -33.73 27.60
N ALA A 11 11.82 -32.89 28.64
CA ALA A 11 10.91 -31.77 28.79
C ALA A 11 11.02 -30.90 27.53
N LYS A 12 9.98 -30.90 26.70
CA LYS A 12 9.83 -29.94 25.61
C LYS A 12 9.54 -28.58 26.23
N GLU A 13 10.59 -27.80 26.47
CA GLU A 13 10.43 -26.37 26.66
C GLU A 13 9.75 -25.77 25.41
N PRO A 14 8.73 -24.89 25.55
CA PRO A 14 8.10 -24.26 24.41
C PRO A 14 9.08 -23.24 23.85
N VAL A 15 9.71 -23.58 22.73
CA VAL A 15 10.74 -22.71 22.20
C VAL A 15 10.13 -21.42 21.68
N ARG A 16 10.50 -20.31 22.33
CA ARG A 16 10.30 -18.93 21.84
C ARG A 16 11.20 -18.66 20.63
N TYR A 17 11.11 -19.46 19.57
CA TYR A 17 11.75 -19.12 18.30
C TYR A 17 10.90 -18.05 17.61
N LEU A 18 11.34 -16.79 17.70
CA LEU A 18 10.89 -15.74 16.78
C LEU A 18 11.23 -16.21 15.36
N SER A 19 10.25 -16.70 14.62
CA SER A 19 10.39 -16.99 13.19
C SER A 19 10.87 -15.74 12.45
N SER A 20 11.54 -15.91 11.32
CA SER A 20 12.08 -14.84 10.49
C SER A 20 10.96 -13.88 10.09
N ARG A 21 9.75 -14.42 9.86
CA ARG A 21 8.52 -13.66 9.64
C ARG A 21 8.13 -12.80 10.84
N SER A 22 8.07 -13.37 12.05
CA SER A 22 7.72 -12.60 13.26
C SER A 22 8.77 -11.52 13.57
N LYS A 23 10.06 -11.84 13.38
CA LYS A 23 11.14 -10.89 13.52
C LYS A 23 11.06 -9.77 12.49
N PHE A 24 10.74 -10.09 11.24
CA PHE A 24 10.51 -9.08 10.20
C PHE A 24 9.44 -8.08 10.66
N PHE A 25 8.28 -8.52 11.13
CA PHE A 25 7.23 -7.60 11.59
C PHE A 25 7.61 -6.77 12.82
N SER A 26 8.51 -7.26 13.69
CA SER A 26 9.02 -6.46 14.81
C SER A 26 9.98 -5.34 14.38
N LEU A 27 10.73 -5.55 13.29
CA LEU A 27 11.74 -4.62 12.79
C LEU A 27 11.23 -3.71 11.67
N ALA A 28 10.22 -4.16 10.92
CA ALA A 28 9.67 -3.47 9.77
C ALA A 28 9.18 -2.04 10.05
N PRO A 29 8.56 -1.71 11.20
CA PRO A 29 8.09 -0.34 11.45
C PRO A 29 9.20 0.70 11.40
N THR A 30 10.37 0.42 11.99
CA THR A 30 11.51 1.34 12.04
C THR A 30 12.34 1.34 10.75
N GLY A 31 12.09 0.39 9.85
CA GLY A 31 12.87 0.19 8.63
C GLY A 31 14.06 -0.73 8.89
N LEU A 32 14.45 -1.49 7.88
CA LEU A 32 15.49 -2.51 8.02
C LEU A 32 16.84 -2.02 7.49
N SER A 33 17.84 -2.00 8.36
CA SER A 33 19.25 -1.85 8.03
C SER A 33 19.78 -3.05 7.25
N ASN A 34 20.95 -2.90 6.61
CA ASN A 34 21.60 -4.00 5.89
C ASN A 34 21.96 -5.17 6.82
N ALA A 35 22.35 -4.88 8.06
CA ALA A 35 22.64 -5.91 9.06
C ALA A 35 21.40 -6.73 9.42
N GLN A 36 20.25 -6.07 9.64
CA GLN A 36 18.97 -6.74 9.93
C GLN A 36 18.49 -7.58 8.74
N TRP A 37 18.73 -7.13 7.51
CA TRP A 37 18.45 -7.93 6.32
C TRP A 37 19.31 -9.21 6.24
N ALA A 38 20.60 -9.11 6.54
CA ALA A 38 21.49 -10.28 6.59
C ALA A 38 21.07 -11.25 7.70
N GLU A 39 20.65 -10.72 8.85
CA GLU A 39 20.14 -11.53 9.96
C GLU A 39 18.84 -12.28 9.61
N LEU A 40 17.89 -11.62 8.95
CA LEU A 40 16.66 -12.26 8.48
C LEU A 40 16.93 -13.33 7.42
N MET A 41 17.89 -13.08 6.52
CA MET A 41 18.33 -14.07 5.54
C MET A 41 18.87 -15.33 6.23
N ASP A 42 19.69 -15.18 7.27
CA ASP A 42 20.25 -16.31 8.00
C ASP A 42 19.22 -17.03 8.87
N LEU A 43 18.29 -16.31 9.49
CA LEU A 43 17.17 -16.91 10.23
C LEU A 43 16.27 -17.73 9.31
N LEU A 44 15.87 -17.17 8.15
CA LEU A 44 15.11 -17.89 7.14
C LEU A 44 15.85 -19.17 6.69
N ARG A 45 17.16 -19.08 6.47
CA ARG A 45 17.98 -20.24 6.10
C ARG A 45 17.92 -21.34 7.17
N VAL A 46 18.05 -20.97 8.44
CA VAL A 46 18.02 -21.92 9.56
C VAL A 46 16.63 -22.54 9.71
N GLU A 47 15.57 -21.73 9.64
CA GLU A 47 14.18 -22.18 9.75
C GLU A 47 13.78 -23.18 8.67
N GLN A 48 14.27 -22.97 7.45
CA GLN A 48 14.00 -23.85 6.32
C GLN A 48 14.99 -25.03 6.22
N GLY A 49 15.98 -25.12 7.11
CA GLY A 49 17.02 -26.14 7.06
C GLY A 49 17.90 -26.06 5.81
N TRP A 50 18.05 -24.88 5.21
CA TRP A 50 18.74 -24.70 3.95
C TRP A 50 20.27 -24.59 4.10
N THR A 51 20.97 -25.14 3.11
CA THR A 51 22.38 -24.83 2.84
C THR A 51 22.51 -23.46 2.17
N ASP A 52 23.71 -22.87 2.20
CA ASP A 52 23.98 -21.60 1.48
C ASP A 52 23.71 -21.71 -0.04
N THR A 53 23.94 -22.89 -0.62
CA THR A 53 23.63 -23.17 -2.02
C THR A 53 22.13 -23.12 -2.28
N GLN A 54 21.31 -23.72 -1.42
CA GLN A 54 19.85 -23.69 -1.53
C GLN A 54 19.31 -22.27 -1.30
N LEU A 55 19.80 -21.59 -0.26
CA LEU A 55 19.46 -20.19 0.00
C LEU A 55 19.74 -19.32 -1.22
N GLY A 56 20.93 -19.43 -1.80
CA GLY A 56 21.34 -18.67 -2.99
C GLY A 56 20.43 -18.92 -4.20
N LYS A 57 20.00 -20.16 -4.42
CA LYS A 57 19.01 -20.48 -5.47
C LYS A 57 17.65 -19.83 -5.20
N HIS A 58 17.16 -19.89 -3.96
CA HIS A 58 15.84 -19.34 -3.61
C HIS A 58 15.78 -17.80 -3.67
N ILE A 59 16.85 -17.11 -3.26
CA ILE A 59 16.88 -15.64 -3.25
C ILE A 59 17.57 -15.06 -4.50
N GLY A 60 18.12 -15.92 -5.35
CA GLY A 60 18.71 -15.57 -6.65
C GLY A 60 20.03 -14.82 -6.55
N ILE A 61 20.93 -15.23 -5.64
CA ILE A 61 22.28 -14.68 -5.50
C ILE A 61 23.32 -15.77 -5.30
N SER A 62 24.60 -15.49 -5.60
CA SER A 62 25.69 -16.47 -5.44
C SER A 62 26.13 -16.64 -3.99
N ILE A 63 26.76 -17.77 -3.67
CA ILE A 63 27.32 -18.05 -2.33
C ILE A 63 28.34 -16.99 -1.90
N SER A 64 29.17 -16.53 -2.85
CA SER A 64 30.14 -15.45 -2.59
C SER A 64 29.42 -14.16 -2.17
N MET A 65 28.31 -13.84 -2.85
CA MET A 65 27.49 -12.67 -2.53
C MET A 65 26.81 -12.80 -1.17
N ILE A 66 26.31 -14.00 -0.80
CA ILE A 66 25.78 -14.28 0.55
C ILE A 66 26.83 -13.95 1.61
N ARG A 67 28.06 -14.44 1.43
CA ARG A 67 29.17 -14.16 2.37
C ARG A 67 29.47 -12.67 2.48
N GLN A 68 29.55 -11.97 1.35
CA GLN A 68 29.76 -10.51 1.32
C GLN A 68 28.64 -9.74 2.05
N CYS A 69 27.39 -10.20 1.91
CA CYS A 69 26.27 -9.60 2.63
C CYS A 69 26.34 -9.85 4.14
N ARG A 70 26.73 -11.06 4.58
CA ARG A 70 26.89 -11.39 6.00
C ARG A 70 27.94 -10.54 6.70
N ILE A 71 29.07 -10.31 6.04
CA ILE A 71 30.15 -9.47 6.57
C ILE A 71 29.91 -7.97 6.33
N GLN A 72 28.71 -7.59 5.83
CA GLN A 72 28.31 -6.22 5.57
C GLN A 72 29.20 -5.46 4.56
N MET A 73 29.99 -6.18 3.76
CA MET A 73 30.79 -5.60 2.68
C MET A 73 29.91 -5.01 1.58
N ARG A 74 28.69 -5.56 1.41
CA ARG A 74 27.68 -5.03 0.49
C ARG A 74 26.26 -5.27 0.99
N PRO A 75 25.29 -4.43 0.61
CA PRO A 75 23.88 -4.68 0.91
C PRO A 75 23.33 -5.86 0.10
N LEU A 76 22.28 -6.49 0.64
CA LEU A 76 21.45 -7.43 -0.12
C LEU A 76 20.76 -6.69 -1.29
N PRO A 77 20.79 -7.25 -2.51
CA PRO A 77 20.09 -6.67 -3.65
C PRO A 77 18.58 -6.52 -3.40
N PRO A 78 17.93 -5.49 -3.95
CA PRO A 78 16.48 -5.30 -3.79
C PRO A 78 15.65 -6.53 -4.17
N ALA A 79 15.96 -7.16 -5.32
CA ALA A 79 15.26 -8.37 -5.75
C ALA A 79 15.44 -9.54 -4.78
N ALA A 80 16.61 -9.68 -4.14
CA ALA A 80 16.86 -10.71 -3.14
C ALA A 80 16.04 -10.44 -1.86
N LYS A 81 15.93 -9.18 -1.43
CA LYS A 81 15.08 -8.78 -0.30
C LYS A 81 13.61 -9.14 -0.53
N VAL A 82 13.08 -8.86 -1.72
CA VAL A 82 11.69 -9.23 -2.10
C VAL A 82 11.50 -10.75 -2.06
N ARG A 83 12.46 -11.53 -2.59
CA ARG A 83 12.39 -13.00 -2.55
C ARG A 83 12.49 -13.56 -1.14
N ILE A 84 13.28 -12.93 -0.25
CA ILE A 84 13.32 -13.27 1.18
C ILE A 84 11.94 -13.05 1.80
N LEU A 85 11.29 -11.90 1.56
CA LEU A 85 9.94 -11.64 2.06
C LEU A 85 8.93 -12.69 1.59
N ALA A 86 8.95 -13.03 0.30
CA ALA A 86 8.10 -14.05 -0.27
C ALA A 86 8.37 -15.44 0.37
N ALA A 87 9.64 -15.81 0.54
CA ALA A 87 10.02 -17.08 1.18
C ALA A 87 9.66 -17.15 2.67
N MET A 88 9.52 -16.01 3.35
CA MET A 88 8.99 -15.95 4.72
C MET A 88 7.46 -16.05 4.78
N GLY A 89 6.76 -16.11 3.64
CA GLY A 89 5.30 -16.08 3.59
C GLY A 89 4.70 -14.71 3.95
N VAL A 90 5.45 -13.62 3.73
CA VAL A 90 4.91 -12.26 3.82
C VAL A 90 4.15 -11.96 2.53
N GLU A 91 2.91 -11.50 2.67
CA GLU A 91 2.10 -11.09 1.52
C GLU A 91 2.68 -9.82 0.88
N MET A 92 2.86 -9.85 -0.45
CA MET A 92 3.49 -8.77 -1.21
C MET A 92 2.51 -7.64 -1.51
N THR A 93 2.18 -6.87 -0.48
CA THR A 93 1.37 -5.64 -0.59
C THR A 93 2.25 -4.40 -0.65
N ARG A 94 1.71 -3.28 -1.16
CA ARG A 94 2.38 -1.96 -1.12
C ARG A 94 2.91 -1.63 0.28
N SER A 95 2.10 -1.87 1.30
CA SER A 95 2.45 -1.64 2.70
C SER A 95 3.64 -2.48 3.16
N SER A 96 3.68 -3.77 2.80
CA SER A 96 4.79 -4.66 3.15
C SER A 96 6.12 -4.24 2.50
N LEU A 97 6.06 -3.77 1.24
CA LEU A 97 7.22 -3.30 0.49
C LEU A 97 7.73 -1.96 1.04
N ILE A 98 6.83 -1.03 1.37
CA ILE A 98 7.20 0.23 2.01
C ILE A 98 7.82 -0.03 3.38
N ALA A 99 7.24 -0.92 4.19
CA ALA A 99 7.77 -1.26 5.51
C ALA A 99 9.20 -1.84 5.45
N ALA A 100 9.54 -2.53 4.36
CA ALA A 100 10.86 -3.09 4.07
C ALA A 100 11.92 -2.07 3.62
N LEU A 101 11.54 -0.82 3.30
CA LEU A 101 12.47 0.23 2.88
C LEU A 101 13.27 0.80 4.06
N PRO A 102 14.47 1.39 3.80
CA PRO A 102 15.14 2.22 4.79
C PRO A 102 14.31 3.44 5.16
N THR A 103 14.44 3.94 6.40
CA THR A 103 13.66 5.05 6.96
C THR A 103 13.69 6.29 6.07
N ALA A 104 14.86 6.73 5.63
CA ALA A 104 15.00 7.89 4.74
C ALA A 104 14.24 7.74 3.42
N VAL A 105 14.15 6.51 2.89
CA VAL A 105 13.38 6.23 1.66
C VAL A 105 11.89 6.20 1.97
N LYS A 106 11.48 5.66 3.13
CA LYS A 106 10.06 5.74 3.56
C LYS A 106 9.62 7.19 3.69
N GLU A 107 10.42 8.02 4.34
CA GLU A 107 10.15 9.46 4.50
C GLU A 107 10.07 10.17 3.15
N ALA A 108 10.98 9.88 2.22
CA ALA A 108 10.93 10.42 0.87
C ALA A 108 9.68 9.96 0.08
N VAL A 109 9.28 8.68 0.21
CA VAL A 109 8.06 8.14 -0.41
C VAL A 109 6.82 8.82 0.19
N VAL A 110 6.76 8.98 1.51
CA VAL A 110 5.65 9.68 2.19
C VAL A 110 5.61 11.15 1.79
N ALA A 111 6.75 11.82 1.66
CA ALA A 111 6.83 13.21 1.21
C ALA A 111 6.36 13.37 -0.25
N ALA A 112 6.77 12.46 -1.14
CA ALA A 112 6.34 12.44 -2.54
C ALA A 112 4.84 12.12 -2.69
N ASP A 113 4.33 11.15 -1.93
CA ASP A 113 2.90 10.85 -1.84
C ASP A 113 2.12 12.05 -1.27
N GLY A 114 2.68 12.73 -0.27
CA GLY A 114 2.13 13.95 0.30
C GLY A 114 2.01 15.08 -0.72
N GLN A 115 3.01 15.27 -1.58
CA GLN A 115 2.97 16.26 -2.66
C GLN A 115 1.94 15.91 -3.74
N SER A 116 1.86 14.64 -4.15
CA SER A 116 0.85 14.18 -5.13
C SER A 116 -0.58 14.27 -4.57
N SER A 117 -0.77 13.92 -3.30
CA SER A 117 -2.03 14.08 -2.56
C SER A 117 -2.39 15.56 -2.40
N PHE A 118 -1.44 16.43 -2.13
CA PHE A 118 -1.66 17.88 -1.99
C PHE A 118 -2.09 18.49 -3.32
N VAL A 119 -1.35 18.25 -4.41
CA VAL A 119 -1.69 18.76 -5.75
C VAL A 119 -3.07 18.27 -6.18
N ARG A 120 -3.40 16.99 -5.93
CA ARG A 120 -4.72 16.46 -6.27
C ARG A 120 -5.83 17.05 -5.39
N ARG A 121 -5.59 17.29 -4.10
CA ARG A 121 -6.56 18.00 -3.24
C ARG A 121 -6.75 19.44 -3.69
N THR A 122 -5.69 20.16 -4.01
CA THR A 122 -5.77 21.52 -4.57
C THR A 122 -6.52 21.53 -5.90
N LEU A 123 -6.31 20.54 -6.77
CA LEU A 123 -7.08 20.37 -8.01
C LEU A 123 -8.58 20.16 -7.72
N ILE A 124 -8.92 19.28 -6.78
CA ILE A 124 -10.32 18.97 -6.44
C ILE A 124 -11.01 20.18 -5.81
N TYR A 125 -10.38 20.83 -4.82
CA TYR A 125 -10.96 22.02 -4.20
C TYR A 125 -11.06 23.18 -5.20
N GLY A 126 -10.03 23.42 -6.01
CA GLY A 126 -10.09 24.44 -7.06
C GLY A 126 -11.14 24.14 -8.14
N PHE A 127 -11.39 22.86 -8.44
CA PHE A 127 -12.49 22.47 -9.32
C PHE A 127 -13.85 22.72 -8.65
N PHE A 128 -14.02 22.39 -7.38
CA PHE A 128 -15.25 22.71 -6.63
C PHE A 128 -15.52 24.21 -6.54
N ASP A 129 -14.48 25.04 -6.43
CA ASP A 129 -14.60 26.50 -6.46
C ASP A 129 -15.09 26.98 -7.84
N ARG A 130 -14.63 26.35 -8.93
CA ARG A 130 -15.14 26.63 -10.29
C ARG A 130 -16.60 26.22 -10.44
N LEU A 131 -16.98 25.04 -9.95
CA LEU A 131 -18.39 24.61 -9.98
C LEU A 131 -19.28 25.58 -9.20
N ASP A 132 -18.83 26.10 -8.06
CA ASP A 132 -19.57 27.11 -7.29
C ASP A 132 -19.63 28.49 -7.97
N ALA A 133 -18.59 28.83 -8.76
CA ALA A 133 -18.56 30.07 -9.52
C ALA A 133 -19.51 30.07 -10.73
N GLY A 134 -20.20 28.95 -11.00
CA GLY A 134 -21.19 28.83 -12.08
C GLY A 134 -20.58 28.34 -13.38
N GLU A 135 -19.87 27.21 -13.34
CA GLU A 135 -19.46 26.48 -14.55
C GLU A 135 -20.64 26.01 -15.39
N ASP A 136 -20.35 25.63 -16.64
CA ASP A 136 -21.35 25.13 -17.57
C ASP A 136 -22.06 23.88 -17.02
N ALA A 137 -23.38 23.79 -17.22
CA ALA A 137 -24.19 22.65 -16.79
C ALA A 137 -23.68 21.33 -17.40
N ASP A 138 -23.13 21.38 -18.62
CA ASP A 138 -22.52 20.21 -19.26
C ASP A 138 -21.29 19.70 -18.49
N VAL A 139 -20.50 20.60 -17.91
CA VAL A 139 -19.34 20.25 -17.07
C VAL A 139 -19.79 19.64 -15.74
N VAL A 140 -20.82 20.23 -15.12
CA VAL A 140 -21.39 19.71 -13.86
C VAL A 140 -22.02 18.33 -14.09
N ALA A 141 -22.80 18.17 -15.15
CA ALA A 141 -23.41 16.90 -15.52
C ALA A 141 -22.34 15.84 -15.83
N GLY A 142 -21.34 16.18 -16.66
CA GLY A 142 -20.22 15.31 -16.98
C GLY A 142 -19.41 14.87 -15.76
N PHE A 143 -19.28 15.74 -14.75
CA PHE A 143 -18.63 15.38 -13.49
C PHE A 143 -19.41 14.31 -12.72
N PHE A 144 -20.72 14.49 -12.51
CA PHE A 144 -21.53 13.48 -11.81
C PHE A 144 -21.65 12.17 -12.61
N ASP A 145 -21.72 12.23 -13.93
CA ASP A 145 -21.74 11.05 -14.81
C ASP A 145 -20.41 10.29 -14.74
N GLY A 146 -19.31 11.02 -14.69
CA GLY A 146 -17.98 10.47 -14.45
C GLY A 146 -17.85 9.80 -13.08
N LEU A 147 -18.40 10.40 -12.03
CA LEU A 147 -18.42 9.79 -10.70
C LEU A 147 -19.25 8.50 -10.66
N ALA A 148 -20.40 8.47 -11.33
CA ALA A 148 -21.22 7.27 -11.48
C ALA A 148 -20.43 6.15 -12.19
N THR A 149 -19.73 6.52 -13.27
CA THR A 149 -18.87 5.61 -14.04
C THR A 149 -17.72 5.05 -13.20
N ILE A 150 -17.03 5.89 -12.43
CA ILE A 150 -15.95 5.48 -11.52
C ILE A 150 -16.47 4.51 -10.45
N ALA A 151 -17.66 4.77 -9.90
CA ALA A 151 -18.28 3.90 -8.91
C ALA A 151 -18.90 2.64 -9.51
N GLY A 152 -19.07 2.54 -10.83
CA GLY A 152 -19.75 1.43 -11.50
C GLY A 152 -21.23 1.33 -11.14
N VAL A 153 -21.87 2.47 -10.87
CA VAL A 153 -23.28 2.56 -10.44
C VAL A 153 -24.07 3.50 -11.34
N ASP A 154 -25.39 3.41 -11.29
CA ASP A 154 -26.26 4.40 -11.94
C ASP A 154 -26.38 5.70 -11.13
N LEU A 155 -27.04 6.70 -11.70
CA LEU A 155 -27.24 8.00 -11.05
C LEU A 155 -28.12 7.93 -9.80
N VAL A 156 -29.00 6.92 -9.70
CA VAL A 156 -29.87 6.74 -8.54
C VAL A 156 -29.03 6.29 -7.34
N CYS A 157 -28.22 5.24 -7.52
CA CYS A 157 -27.30 4.75 -6.52
C CYS A 157 -26.20 5.79 -6.18
N LEU A 158 -25.76 6.59 -7.16
CA LEU A 158 -24.85 7.70 -6.87
C LEU A 158 -25.52 8.75 -5.97
N ALA A 159 -26.78 9.14 -6.25
CA ALA A 159 -27.51 10.09 -5.41
C ALA A 159 -27.61 9.60 -3.97
N GLU A 160 -28.02 8.34 -3.77
CA GLU A 160 -28.10 7.71 -2.44
C GLU A 160 -26.75 7.71 -1.72
N ARG A 161 -25.67 7.37 -2.42
CA ARG A 161 -24.30 7.38 -1.87
C ARG A 161 -23.87 8.77 -1.42
N LEU A 162 -24.33 9.81 -2.11
CA LEU A 162 -24.04 11.20 -1.78
C LEU A 162 -25.02 11.81 -0.76
N GLY A 163 -26.01 11.03 -0.28
CA GLY A 163 -27.03 11.49 0.65
C GLY A 163 -28.05 12.45 0.01
N LEU A 164 -28.29 12.30 -1.29
CA LEU A 164 -29.22 13.11 -2.09
C LEU A 164 -30.36 12.26 -2.63
N SER A 165 -31.50 12.90 -2.91
CA SER A 165 -32.51 12.30 -3.79
C SER A 165 -32.11 12.42 -5.27
N LEU A 166 -32.72 11.61 -6.14
CA LEU A 166 -32.45 11.68 -7.59
C LEU A 166 -32.82 13.04 -8.19
N THR A 167 -33.93 13.63 -7.75
CA THR A 167 -34.37 14.97 -8.16
C THR A 167 -33.34 16.03 -7.78
N GLU A 168 -32.81 15.91 -6.58
CA GLU A 168 -31.78 16.80 -6.05
C GLU A 168 -30.44 16.68 -6.79
N LEU A 169 -30.05 15.47 -7.19
CA LEU A 169 -28.89 15.25 -8.04
C LEU A 169 -29.13 15.83 -9.44
N THR A 170 -30.33 15.69 -9.99
CA THR A 170 -30.70 16.23 -11.30
C THR A 170 -30.67 17.77 -11.29
N ASP A 171 -31.20 18.41 -10.26
CA ASP A 171 -31.16 19.87 -10.13
C ASP A 171 -29.72 20.41 -10.00
N LEU A 172 -28.82 19.62 -9.39
CA LEU A 172 -27.39 19.95 -9.37
C LEU A 172 -26.75 19.82 -10.76
N ARG A 173 -27.02 18.71 -11.46
CA ARG A 173 -26.52 18.45 -12.81
C ARG A 173 -26.97 19.52 -13.82
N ASP A 174 -28.21 19.98 -13.68
CA ASP A 174 -28.79 21.03 -14.53
C ASP A 174 -28.31 22.45 -14.14
N GLY A 175 -27.44 22.60 -13.13
CA GLY A 175 -26.95 23.90 -12.68
C GLY A 175 -28.01 24.77 -11.99
N ARG A 176 -29.16 24.22 -11.59
CA ARG A 176 -30.27 24.97 -10.97
C ARG A 176 -29.97 25.39 -9.54
N ARG A 177 -29.03 24.73 -8.88
CA ARG A 177 -28.57 25.05 -7.53
C ARG A 177 -27.08 24.71 -7.36
N PRO A 178 -26.36 25.42 -6.47
CA PRO A 178 -24.95 25.13 -6.20
C PRO A 178 -24.78 23.80 -5.45
N ILE A 179 -23.60 23.20 -5.56
CA ILE A 179 -23.28 21.93 -4.89
C ILE A 179 -23.09 22.17 -3.38
N PRO A 180 -23.93 21.58 -2.50
CA PRO A 180 -23.80 21.77 -1.06
C PRO A 180 -22.46 21.26 -0.54
N PHE A 181 -21.91 21.95 0.46
CA PHE A 181 -20.64 21.56 1.08
C PHE A 181 -20.61 20.10 1.55
N LEU A 182 -21.69 19.62 2.17
CA LEU A 182 -21.79 18.23 2.63
C LEU A 182 -21.70 17.21 1.49
N VAL A 183 -22.20 17.56 0.30
CA VAL A 183 -22.07 16.73 -0.90
C VAL A 183 -20.61 16.69 -1.35
N LYS A 184 -19.91 17.83 -1.35
CA LYS A 184 -18.48 17.88 -1.68
C LYS A 184 -17.64 17.04 -0.72
N VAL A 185 -17.93 17.12 0.58
CA VAL A 185 -17.29 16.28 1.60
C VAL A 185 -17.55 14.81 1.30
N SER A 186 -18.82 14.43 1.08
CA SER A 186 -19.20 13.05 0.74
C SER A 186 -18.50 12.55 -0.53
N ILE A 187 -18.34 13.39 -1.57
CA ILE A 187 -17.57 13.06 -2.77
C ILE A 187 -16.09 12.83 -2.41
N THR A 188 -15.46 13.71 -1.64
CA THR A 188 -14.04 13.55 -1.27
C THR A 188 -13.77 12.37 -0.34
N GLU A 189 -14.77 11.91 0.41
CA GLU A 189 -14.69 10.71 1.25
C GLU A 189 -14.98 9.43 0.45
N SER A 190 -15.91 9.51 -0.51
CA SER A 190 -16.36 8.37 -1.31
C SER A 190 -15.43 8.02 -2.46
N PHE A 191 -14.69 9.00 -2.98
CA PHE A 191 -13.84 8.84 -4.17
C PHE A 191 -12.40 9.20 -3.85
N ALA A 192 -11.46 8.38 -4.35
CA ALA A 192 -10.05 8.69 -4.16
C ALA A 192 -9.60 9.78 -5.14
N ALA A 193 -8.70 10.64 -4.70
CA ALA A 193 -8.19 11.75 -5.50
C ALA A 193 -7.47 11.30 -6.80
N GLN A 194 -7.02 10.04 -6.83
CA GLN A 194 -6.40 9.43 -8.01
C GLN A 194 -7.41 9.14 -9.14
N ASP A 195 -8.68 8.92 -8.80
CA ASP A 195 -9.74 8.60 -9.75
C ASP A 195 -10.45 9.88 -10.20
N MET A 196 -10.65 10.82 -9.27
CA MET A 196 -11.25 12.13 -9.59
C MET A 196 -10.33 13.03 -10.42
N GLY A 197 -9.01 12.95 -10.23
CA GLY A 197 -8.06 13.83 -10.94
C GLY A 197 -8.16 13.76 -12.47
N PRO A 198 -8.07 12.57 -13.08
CA PRO A 198 -8.26 12.40 -14.52
C PRO A 198 -9.63 12.86 -15.03
N LEU A 199 -10.69 12.57 -14.27
CA LEU A 199 -12.05 13.03 -14.60
C LEU A 199 -12.11 14.55 -14.67
N ILE A 200 -11.63 15.23 -13.63
CA ILE A 200 -11.61 16.70 -13.58
C ILE A 200 -10.84 17.26 -14.77
N LEU A 201 -9.63 16.75 -15.05
CA LEU A 201 -8.80 17.22 -16.17
C LEU A 201 -9.46 17.01 -17.54
N SER A 202 -10.29 15.97 -17.70
CA SER A 202 -11.02 15.72 -18.95
C SER A 202 -12.19 16.70 -19.18
N LEU A 203 -12.68 17.32 -18.11
CA LEU A 203 -13.80 18.27 -18.13
C LEU A 203 -13.32 19.73 -18.18
N LEU A 204 -12.06 19.99 -17.84
CA LEU A 204 -11.49 21.31 -18.02
C LEU A 204 -11.27 21.59 -19.51
N PRO A 205 -11.59 22.80 -19.99
CA PRO A 205 -11.27 23.17 -21.37
C PRO A 205 -9.77 23.00 -21.59
N THR A 206 -9.40 22.22 -22.61
CA THR A 206 -8.01 22.15 -23.08
C THR A 206 -7.62 23.53 -23.56
N ALA A 207 -6.63 24.13 -22.88
CA ALA A 207 -6.01 25.39 -23.28
C ALA A 207 -5.36 25.29 -24.67
#